data_AF-V4PDS4-F1
#
_entry.id   AF-V4PDS4-F1
#
_cell.length_a   1.000
_cell.length_b   1.000
_cell.length_c   1.000
_cell.angle_alpha   90.00
_cell.angle_beta   90.00
_cell.angle_gamma   90.00
#
_symmetry.space_group_name_H-M   'P 1'
#
loop_
_entity.id
_entity.type
_entity.pdbx_description
1 polymer ?
#
loop_
_entity_poly.entity_id
_entity_poly.type
_entity_poly.pdbx_seq_one_letter_code
_entity_poly.pdbx_strand_id
1 'polypeptide(L)'
;MFELAPDVVPHTRIIPARRPPKKAAAPALAITAYAEHDGMGMGTLSDGSGYLTQRGLAHLCGVQNAHIGTISRDWQSDKPRIVAIRTRLERLGHEREAAHRVLIWDGRRQYSYDPAVCEAILDYYALEAGDHIQAEAQTNRLRFKRVDLGGWIVDQFKPKPEPEAPMPLKFVPLATHAPETFEAVDAVILYICGLYALSVWMAATYFEGLKQRAMNASWNRLGLYLPLKAMLEIQAEAILRAQKSLSF
;
A
#
# COMPACT_ATOMS: atom_id res chain seq x y z
N MET A 1 -7.52 25.40 -94.31
CA MET A 1 -8.84 24.76 -94.30
C MET A 1 -8.70 23.54 -93.40
N PHE A 2 -9.20 23.68 -92.18
CA PHE A 2 -9.30 22.64 -91.14
C PHE A 2 -10.39 21.64 -91.53
N GLU A 3 -10.26 20.39 -91.08
CA GLU A 3 -11.31 19.42 -90.64
C GLU A 3 -10.77 17.98 -90.80
N LEU A 4 -10.99 16.99 -89.93
CA LEU A 4 -11.48 16.88 -88.55
C LEU A 4 -11.09 15.44 -88.13
N ALA A 5 -10.51 15.28 -86.93
CA ALA A 5 -10.14 13.98 -86.36
C ALA A 5 -11.39 13.23 -85.82
N PRO A 6 -11.39 11.89 -85.78
CA PRO A 6 -12.56 11.13 -85.33
C PRO A 6 -12.79 11.22 -83.81
N ASP A 7 -14.07 11.21 -83.45
CA ASP A 7 -14.66 11.44 -82.13
C ASP A 7 -14.07 10.56 -81.01
N VAL A 8 -13.57 11.24 -79.97
CA VAL A 8 -13.22 10.63 -78.68
C VAL A 8 -14.49 10.56 -77.82
N VAL A 9 -14.98 9.35 -77.59
CA VAL A 9 -16.09 9.07 -76.67
C VAL A 9 -15.67 9.42 -75.23
N PRO A 10 -16.42 10.23 -74.47
CA PRO A 10 -16.04 10.59 -73.11
C PRO A 10 -16.29 9.40 -72.17
N HIS A 11 -15.22 8.77 -71.70
CA HIS A 11 -15.30 7.86 -70.56
C HIS A 11 -15.62 8.66 -69.29
N THR A 12 -16.88 8.63 -68.88
CA THR A 12 -17.32 9.14 -67.58
C THR A 12 -16.55 8.39 -66.49
N ARG A 13 -15.54 9.03 -65.90
CA ARG A 13 -14.88 8.52 -64.69
C ARG A 13 -15.89 8.58 -63.55
N ILE A 14 -16.45 7.43 -63.20
CA ILE A 14 -17.22 7.26 -61.97
C ILE A 14 -16.26 7.51 -60.80
N ILE A 15 -16.38 8.67 -60.17
CA ILE A 15 -15.68 8.99 -58.93
C ILE A 15 -16.31 8.11 -57.85
N PRO A 16 -15.58 7.19 -57.19
CA PRO A 16 -16.16 6.39 -56.12
C PRO A 16 -16.58 7.31 -54.97
N ALA A 17 -17.82 7.15 -54.51
CA ALA A 17 -18.38 7.93 -53.41
C ALA A 17 -17.47 7.83 -52.17
N ARG A 18 -17.11 8.99 -51.61
CA ARG A 18 -16.28 9.10 -50.41
C ARG A 18 -17.00 8.36 -49.26
N ARG A 19 -16.45 7.23 -48.82
CA ARG A 19 -16.95 6.48 -47.65
C ARG A 19 -17.05 7.44 -46.46
N PRO A 20 -18.15 7.44 -45.70
CA PRO A 20 -18.22 8.23 -44.48
C PRO A 20 -17.08 7.79 -43.54
N PRO A 21 -16.46 8.72 -42.79
CA PRO A 21 -15.41 8.35 -41.86
C PRO A 21 -15.98 7.35 -40.87
N LYS A 22 -15.44 6.12 -40.88
CA LYS A 22 -15.73 5.12 -39.86
C LYS A 22 -15.34 5.78 -38.54
N LYS A 23 -16.33 6.10 -37.68
CA LYS A 23 -16.08 6.59 -36.32
C LYS A 23 -14.97 5.72 -35.75
N ALA A 24 -13.83 6.33 -35.42
CA ALA A 24 -12.69 5.61 -34.88
C ALA A 24 -13.21 4.85 -33.65
N ALA A 25 -13.34 3.54 -33.78
CA ALA A 25 -13.68 2.68 -32.66
C ALA A 25 -12.61 2.94 -31.61
N ALA A 26 -13.03 3.25 -30.38
CA ALA A 26 -12.13 3.40 -29.25
C ALA A 26 -11.11 2.24 -29.26
N PRO A 27 -9.82 2.49 -28.94
CA PRO A 27 -8.83 1.43 -28.96
C PRO A 27 -9.33 0.26 -28.13
N ALA A 28 -9.32 -0.94 -28.72
CA ALA A 28 -9.74 -2.15 -28.04
C ALA A 28 -8.77 -2.42 -26.89
N LEU A 29 -9.18 -2.08 -25.67
CA LEU A 29 -8.38 -2.29 -24.47
C LEU A 29 -8.13 -3.79 -24.31
N ALA A 30 -6.86 -4.17 -24.28
CA ALA A 30 -6.41 -5.55 -24.13
C ALA A 30 -5.67 -5.73 -22.81
N ILE A 31 -5.61 -6.97 -22.32
CA ILE A 31 -4.83 -7.31 -21.14
C ILE A 31 -3.37 -7.45 -21.59
N THR A 32 -2.47 -6.74 -20.92
CA THR A 32 -1.02 -6.76 -21.18
C THR A 32 -0.34 -7.80 -20.30
N ALA A 33 -0.65 -7.79 -19.02
CA ALA A 33 -0.11 -8.71 -18.03
C ALA A 33 -1.19 -9.12 -17.03
N TYR A 34 -1.04 -10.33 -16.50
CA TYR A 34 -1.89 -10.90 -15.45
C TYR A 34 -1.00 -11.71 -14.50
N ALA A 35 -1.19 -11.52 -13.20
CA ALA A 35 -0.54 -12.29 -12.15
C ALA A 35 -1.42 -12.34 -10.90
N GLU A 36 -1.14 -13.29 -10.03
CA GLU A 36 -1.77 -13.41 -8.71
C GLU A 36 -0.74 -13.00 -7.65
N HIS A 37 -0.98 -11.88 -6.97
CA HIS A 37 -0.14 -11.36 -5.89
C HIS A 37 -0.97 -11.33 -4.60
N ASP A 38 -0.42 -11.87 -3.50
CA ASP A 38 -1.13 -11.99 -2.21
C ASP A 38 -2.52 -12.68 -2.32
N GLY A 39 -2.68 -13.66 -3.22
CA GLY A 39 -3.98 -14.32 -3.48
C GLY A 39 -4.99 -13.46 -4.24
N MET A 40 -4.59 -12.24 -4.65
CA MET A 40 -5.40 -11.34 -5.46
C MET A 40 -5.00 -11.43 -6.93
N GLY A 41 -5.90 -11.93 -7.77
CA GLY A 41 -5.71 -11.90 -9.23
C GLY A 41 -5.85 -10.47 -9.76
N MET A 42 -4.79 -9.94 -10.36
CA MET A 42 -4.70 -8.57 -10.87
C MET A 42 -3.94 -8.51 -12.19
N GLY A 43 -3.98 -7.37 -12.88
CA GLY A 43 -3.26 -7.20 -14.12
C GLY A 43 -3.16 -5.75 -14.57
N THR A 44 -2.49 -5.55 -15.70
CA THR A 44 -2.41 -4.26 -16.39
C THR A 44 -3.04 -4.34 -17.77
N LEU A 45 -3.67 -3.25 -18.17
CA LEU A 45 -4.28 -3.08 -19.48
C LEU A 45 -3.31 -2.41 -20.46
N SER A 46 -3.68 -2.39 -21.73
CA SER A 46 -2.89 -1.77 -22.82
C SER A 46 -2.76 -0.24 -22.70
N ASP A 47 -3.61 0.41 -21.91
CA ASP A 47 -3.51 1.83 -21.56
C ASP A 47 -2.60 2.10 -20.35
N GLY A 48 -2.04 1.06 -19.74
CA GLY A 48 -1.21 1.14 -18.53
C GLY A 48 -2.00 1.18 -17.22
N SER A 49 -3.34 1.17 -17.28
CA SER A 49 -4.16 1.11 -16.07
C SER A 49 -4.13 -0.28 -15.44
N GLY A 50 -4.10 -0.33 -14.11
CA GLY A 50 -4.24 -1.57 -13.35
C GLY A 50 -5.70 -2.00 -13.23
N TYR A 51 -5.96 -3.30 -13.12
CA TYR A 51 -7.30 -3.84 -12.85
C TYR A 51 -7.24 -5.00 -11.88
N LEU A 52 -8.37 -5.28 -11.21
CA LEU A 52 -8.56 -6.49 -10.43
C LEU A 52 -9.53 -7.43 -11.13
N THR A 53 -9.32 -8.73 -10.93
CA THR A 53 -10.27 -9.75 -11.33
C THR A 53 -11.41 -9.87 -10.33
N GLN A 54 -12.53 -10.50 -10.72
CA GLN A 54 -13.62 -10.80 -9.78
C GLN A 54 -13.14 -11.57 -8.54
N ARG A 55 -12.17 -12.49 -8.71
CA ARG A 55 -11.58 -13.27 -7.60
C ARG A 55 -10.67 -12.40 -6.74
N GLY A 56 -9.81 -11.59 -7.37
CA GLY A 56 -8.94 -10.67 -6.65
C GLY A 56 -9.73 -9.63 -5.83
N LEU A 57 -10.80 -9.07 -6.39
CA LEU A 57 -11.67 -8.14 -5.69
C LEU A 57 -12.42 -8.80 -4.52
N ALA A 58 -12.87 -10.05 -4.69
CA ALA A 58 -13.51 -10.81 -3.63
C ALA A 58 -12.55 -11.06 -2.45
N HIS A 59 -11.31 -11.44 -2.75
CA HIS A 59 -10.25 -11.60 -1.75
C HIS A 59 -9.92 -10.27 -1.08
N LEU A 60 -9.78 -9.18 -1.84
CA LEU A 60 -9.54 -7.84 -1.30
C LEU A 60 -10.60 -7.41 -0.27
N CYS A 61 -11.85 -7.79 -0.48
CA CYS A 61 -12.96 -7.45 0.41
C CYS A 61 -13.25 -8.51 1.50
N GLY A 62 -12.59 -9.68 1.47
CA GLY A 62 -12.90 -10.80 2.36
C GLY A 62 -14.30 -11.40 2.15
N VAL A 63 -14.79 -11.43 0.91
CA VAL A 63 -16.13 -11.95 0.57
C VAL A 63 -16.06 -13.10 -0.43
N GLN A 64 -17.15 -13.86 -0.55
CA GLN A 64 -17.26 -14.89 -1.58
C GLN A 64 -17.33 -14.26 -2.98
N ASN A 65 -16.66 -14.89 -3.95
CA ASN A 65 -16.63 -14.45 -5.34
C ASN A 65 -18.03 -14.27 -5.97
N ALA A 66 -19.02 -15.07 -5.53
CA ALA A 66 -20.42 -14.96 -5.96
C ALA A 66 -21.06 -13.60 -5.62
N HIS A 67 -20.66 -12.98 -4.50
CA HIS A 67 -21.19 -11.66 -4.12
C HIS A 67 -20.75 -10.57 -5.10
N ILE A 68 -19.47 -10.59 -5.51
CA ILE A 68 -18.95 -9.66 -6.51
C ILE A 68 -19.62 -9.89 -7.87
N GLY A 69 -19.82 -11.16 -8.25
CA GLY A 69 -20.56 -11.52 -9.47
C GLY A 69 -22.01 -11.04 -9.46
N THR A 70 -22.66 -11.07 -8.28
CA THR A 70 -24.02 -10.56 -8.10
C THR A 70 -24.05 -9.03 -8.23
N ILE A 71 -23.08 -8.31 -7.65
CA ILE A 71 -22.95 -6.85 -7.82
C ILE A 71 -22.85 -6.48 -9.30
N SER A 72 -22.08 -7.27 -10.05
CA SER A 72 -21.88 -7.04 -11.48
C SER A 72 -23.12 -7.29 -12.33
N ARG A 73 -23.85 -8.38 -12.03
CA ARG A 73 -25.09 -8.71 -12.72
C ARG A 73 -26.18 -7.69 -12.44
N ASP A 74 -26.25 -7.22 -11.20
CA ASP A 74 -27.29 -6.33 -10.70
C ASP A 74 -26.91 -4.84 -10.80
N TRP A 75 -25.87 -4.48 -11.56
CA TRP A 75 -25.28 -3.13 -11.55
C TRP A 75 -26.28 -2.00 -11.89
N GLN A 76 -27.27 -2.30 -12.73
CA GLN A 76 -28.32 -1.35 -13.12
C GLN A 76 -29.57 -1.41 -12.23
N SER A 77 -29.60 -2.30 -11.22
CA SER A 77 -30.74 -2.41 -10.32
C SER A 77 -30.73 -1.32 -9.24
N ASP A 78 -31.90 -1.07 -8.65
CA ASP A 78 -32.07 -0.13 -7.52
C ASP A 78 -31.93 -0.82 -6.15
N LYS A 79 -31.21 -1.95 -6.10
CA LYS A 79 -30.94 -2.64 -4.84
C LYS A 79 -30.10 -1.72 -3.93
N PRO A 80 -30.40 -1.61 -2.63
CA PRO A 80 -29.71 -0.68 -1.72
C PRO A 80 -28.19 -0.77 -1.75
N ARG A 81 -27.65 -1.99 -1.84
CA ARG A 81 -26.20 -2.24 -1.99
C ARG A 81 -25.61 -1.59 -3.24
N ILE A 82 -26.28 -1.74 -4.38
CA ILE A 82 -25.78 -1.23 -5.68
C ILE A 82 -25.86 0.29 -5.70
N VAL A 83 -26.98 0.83 -5.21
CA VAL A 83 -27.17 2.28 -5.06
C VAL A 83 -26.07 2.87 -4.19
N ALA A 84 -25.78 2.29 -3.02
CA ALA A 84 -24.71 2.76 -2.13
C ALA A 84 -23.34 2.83 -2.84
N ILE A 85 -22.98 1.78 -3.60
CA ILE A 85 -21.72 1.74 -4.35
C ILE A 85 -21.70 2.78 -5.48
N ARG A 86 -22.78 2.91 -6.26
CA ARG A 86 -22.87 3.89 -7.36
C ARG A 86 -22.85 5.33 -6.84
N THR A 87 -23.61 5.64 -5.80
CA THR A 87 -23.60 6.97 -5.16
C THR A 87 -22.21 7.34 -4.65
N ARG A 88 -21.42 6.37 -4.17
CA ARG A 88 -20.03 6.62 -3.78
C ARG A 88 -19.14 6.92 -4.98
N LEU A 89 -19.30 6.16 -6.07
CA LEU A 89 -18.59 6.40 -7.33
C LEU A 89 -18.93 7.78 -7.94
N GLU A 90 -20.20 8.16 -7.93
CA GLU A 90 -20.68 9.47 -8.39
C GLU A 90 -20.05 10.60 -7.57
N ARG A 91 -19.94 10.46 -6.24
CA ARG A 91 -19.25 11.42 -5.37
C ARG A 91 -17.76 11.59 -5.69
N LEU A 92 -17.12 10.56 -6.25
CA LEU A 92 -15.73 10.59 -6.70
C LEU A 92 -15.60 11.10 -8.15
N GLY A 93 -16.70 11.45 -8.81
CA GLY A 93 -16.71 11.89 -10.21
C GLY A 93 -16.50 10.74 -11.21
N HIS A 94 -16.74 9.50 -10.80
CA HIS A 94 -16.51 8.30 -11.60
C HIS A 94 -17.82 7.56 -11.89
N GLU A 95 -18.66 8.12 -12.76
CA GLU A 95 -19.86 7.43 -13.21
C GLU A 95 -19.52 6.29 -14.20
N ARG A 96 -20.13 5.11 -14.01
CA ARG A 96 -19.84 3.91 -14.81
C ARG A 96 -21.13 3.20 -15.21
N GLU A 97 -21.31 2.98 -16.51
CA GLU A 97 -22.45 2.23 -17.06
C GLU A 97 -22.45 0.74 -16.65
N ALA A 98 -21.27 0.18 -16.37
CA ALA A 98 -21.08 -1.22 -15.97
C ALA A 98 -20.04 -1.34 -14.85
N ALA A 99 -20.20 -2.35 -13.99
CA ALA A 99 -19.27 -2.62 -12.88
C ALA A 99 -17.88 -3.07 -13.34
N HIS A 100 -17.79 -3.71 -14.51
CA HIS A 100 -16.56 -4.31 -15.02
C HIS A 100 -16.57 -4.30 -16.55
N ARG A 101 -15.39 -4.48 -17.14
CA ARG A 101 -15.21 -4.80 -18.55
C ARG A 101 -14.91 -6.28 -18.73
N VAL A 102 -15.50 -6.90 -19.75
CA VAL A 102 -15.18 -8.28 -20.12
C VAL A 102 -14.05 -8.26 -21.14
N LEU A 103 -12.91 -8.86 -20.78
CA LEU A 103 -11.73 -8.97 -21.63
C LEU A 103 -11.39 -10.44 -21.87
N ILE A 104 -10.56 -10.72 -22.86
CA ILE A 104 -10.09 -12.07 -23.16
C ILE A 104 -8.61 -12.14 -22.79
N TRP A 105 -8.25 -13.12 -21.96
CA TRP A 105 -6.87 -13.46 -21.61
C TRP A 105 -6.70 -14.97 -21.70
N ASP A 106 -5.68 -15.42 -22.44
CA ASP A 106 -5.39 -16.85 -22.63
C ASP A 106 -6.63 -17.69 -23.04
N GLY A 107 -7.42 -17.17 -23.99
CA GLY A 107 -8.65 -17.81 -24.48
C GLY A 107 -9.82 -17.84 -23.49
N ARG A 108 -9.66 -17.30 -22.27
CA ARG A 108 -10.69 -17.25 -21.23
C ARG A 108 -11.23 -15.82 -21.07
N ARG A 109 -12.51 -15.72 -20.71
CA ARG A 109 -13.12 -14.43 -20.38
C ARG A 109 -12.71 -14.01 -18.97
N GLN A 110 -12.15 -12.82 -18.85
CA GLN A 110 -11.73 -12.18 -17.61
C GLN A 110 -12.64 -10.99 -17.33
N TYR A 111 -13.22 -10.96 -16.13
CA TYR A 111 -13.96 -9.80 -15.63
C TYR A 111 -12.97 -8.83 -14.98
N SER A 112 -12.76 -7.69 -15.63
CA SER A 112 -11.80 -6.65 -15.27
C SER A 112 -12.51 -5.49 -14.57
N TYR A 113 -12.22 -5.28 -13.30
CA TYR A 113 -12.76 -4.18 -12.49
C TYR A 113 -11.73 -3.06 -12.41
N ASP A 114 -12.15 -1.84 -12.74
CA ASP A 114 -11.31 -0.66 -12.62
C ASP A 114 -11.02 -0.35 -11.13
N PRO A 115 -9.86 0.26 -10.80
CA PRO A 115 -9.48 0.54 -9.41
C PRO A 115 -10.52 1.37 -8.66
N ALA A 116 -11.11 2.38 -9.30
CA ALA A 116 -12.17 3.20 -8.69
C ALA A 116 -13.40 2.38 -8.28
N VAL A 117 -13.81 1.40 -9.09
CA VAL A 117 -14.92 0.50 -8.76
C VAL A 117 -14.54 -0.46 -7.64
N CYS A 118 -13.30 -0.96 -7.66
CA CYS A 118 -12.76 -1.82 -6.61
C CYS A 118 -12.76 -1.10 -5.26
N GLU A 119 -12.29 0.14 -5.22
CA GLU A 119 -12.28 0.98 -4.03
C GLU A 119 -13.69 1.25 -3.51
N ALA A 120 -14.65 1.58 -4.38
CA ALA A 120 -16.04 1.82 -3.97
C ALA A 120 -16.69 0.55 -3.38
N ILE A 121 -16.39 -0.63 -3.92
CA ILE A 121 -16.89 -1.91 -3.41
C ILE A 121 -16.21 -2.28 -2.08
N LEU A 122 -14.89 -2.12 -1.99
CA LEU A 122 -14.12 -2.31 -0.76
C LEU A 122 -14.67 -1.43 0.36
N ASP A 123 -14.94 -0.19 0.01
CA ASP A 123 -15.47 0.82 0.89
C ASP A 123 -16.86 0.47 1.46
N TYR A 124 -17.73 -0.09 0.61
CA TYR A 124 -19.04 -0.58 1.01
C TYR A 124 -18.92 -1.72 2.03
N TYR A 125 -18.10 -2.74 1.74
CA TYR A 125 -17.90 -3.87 2.65
C TYR A 125 -17.15 -3.50 3.94
N ALA A 126 -16.41 -2.39 3.94
CA ALA A 126 -15.74 -1.90 5.14
C ALA A 126 -16.67 -1.10 6.08
N LEU A 127 -17.66 -0.36 5.54
CA LEU A 127 -18.41 0.64 6.30
C LEU A 127 -19.93 0.51 6.26
N GLU A 128 -20.51 0.09 5.13
CA GLU A 128 -21.96 0.26 4.86
C GLU A 128 -22.70 -1.07 4.65
N ALA A 129 -22.00 -2.20 4.71
CA ALA A 129 -22.60 -3.53 4.55
C ALA A 129 -23.45 -3.99 5.77
N GLY A 130 -23.66 -3.15 6.78
CA GLY A 130 -24.43 -3.47 7.98
C GLY A 130 -23.83 -4.67 8.72
N ASP A 131 -24.64 -5.72 8.95
CA ASP A 131 -24.20 -6.96 9.60
C ASP A 131 -23.17 -7.76 8.77
N HIS A 132 -22.98 -7.40 7.50
CA HIS A 132 -22.04 -8.05 6.59
C HIS A 132 -20.73 -7.28 6.40
N ILE A 133 -20.43 -6.33 7.28
CA ILE A 133 -19.14 -5.65 7.32
C ILE A 133 -18.03 -6.68 7.54
N GLN A 134 -16.99 -6.61 6.71
CA GLN A 134 -15.85 -7.52 6.78
C GLN A 134 -14.65 -6.86 7.45
N ALA A 135 -14.05 -7.56 8.43
CA ALA A 135 -12.82 -7.09 9.08
C ALA A 135 -11.67 -6.94 8.08
N GLU A 136 -11.56 -7.88 7.13
CA GLU A 136 -10.54 -7.85 6.07
C GLU A 136 -10.69 -6.61 5.17
N ALA A 137 -11.93 -6.27 4.79
CA ALA A 137 -12.21 -5.05 4.02
C ALA A 137 -11.80 -3.79 4.79
N GLN A 138 -12.01 -3.74 6.12
CA GLN A 138 -11.59 -2.60 6.94
C GLN A 138 -10.06 -2.46 6.98
N THR A 139 -9.33 -3.56 7.19
CA THR A 139 -7.87 -3.56 7.19
C THR A 139 -7.31 -3.11 5.83
N ASN A 140 -7.82 -3.70 4.75
CA ASN A 140 -7.37 -3.37 3.39
C ASN A 140 -7.75 -1.93 3.00
N ARG A 141 -8.92 -1.44 3.41
CA ARG A 141 -9.30 -0.04 3.22
C ARG A 141 -8.28 0.91 3.86
N LEU A 142 -7.81 0.62 5.08
CA LEU A 142 -6.80 1.44 5.74
C LEU A 142 -5.43 1.36 5.04
N ARG A 143 -5.08 0.18 4.50
CA ARG A 143 -3.88 -0.02 3.67
C ARG A 143 -3.92 0.87 2.42
N PHE A 144 -5.01 0.81 1.67
CA PHE A 144 -5.14 1.53 0.39
C PHE A 144 -5.58 3.01 0.53
N LYS A 145 -5.88 3.48 1.74
CA LYS A 145 -5.95 4.92 2.00
C LYS A 145 -4.58 5.59 2.04
N ARG A 146 -3.52 4.83 2.35
CA ARG A 146 -2.13 5.34 2.40
C ARG A 146 -1.43 5.23 1.05
N VAL A 147 -1.79 4.21 0.27
CA VAL A 147 -1.22 3.89 -1.03
C VAL A 147 -2.36 3.69 -2.01
N ASP A 148 -2.37 4.42 -3.12
CA ASP A 148 -3.39 4.28 -4.18
C ASP A 148 -3.47 2.84 -4.69
N LEU A 149 -4.67 2.27 -4.79
CA LEU A 149 -4.85 0.87 -5.21
C LEU A 149 -4.40 0.67 -6.65
N GLY A 150 -4.72 1.60 -7.54
CA GLY A 150 -4.33 1.54 -8.95
C GLY A 150 -2.82 1.60 -9.12
N GLY A 151 -2.18 2.57 -8.46
CA GLY A 151 -0.73 2.70 -8.42
C GLY A 151 -0.05 1.47 -7.83
N TRP A 152 -0.58 0.90 -6.75
CA TRP A 152 -0.04 -0.32 -6.15
C TRP A 152 -0.08 -1.52 -7.11
N ILE A 153 -1.19 -1.72 -7.84
CA ILE A 153 -1.31 -2.78 -8.85
C ILE A 153 -0.25 -2.61 -9.93
N VAL A 154 -0.14 -1.40 -10.51
CA VAL A 154 0.84 -1.12 -11.58
C VAL A 154 2.27 -1.32 -11.08
N ASP A 155 2.57 -0.97 -9.83
CA ASP A 155 3.88 -1.15 -9.23
C ASP A 155 4.31 -2.63 -9.15
N GLN A 156 3.36 -3.56 -8.93
CA GLN A 156 3.66 -4.99 -8.91
C GLN A 156 4.14 -5.53 -10.28
N PHE A 157 3.74 -4.88 -11.37
CA PHE A 157 4.11 -5.29 -12.74
C PHE A 157 5.29 -4.52 -13.32
N LYS A 158 5.85 -3.55 -12.59
CA LYS A 158 7.08 -2.90 -13.03
C LYS A 158 8.19 -3.95 -13.07
N PRO A 159 9.04 -3.96 -14.12
CA PRO A 159 10.18 -4.84 -14.14
C PRO A 159 11.00 -4.54 -12.88
N LYS A 160 11.20 -5.58 -12.06
CA LYS A 160 12.17 -5.52 -10.96
C LYS A 160 13.48 -5.07 -11.60
N PRO A 161 14.18 -4.06 -11.07
CA PRO A 161 15.46 -3.64 -11.64
C PRO A 161 16.29 -4.90 -11.81
N GLU A 162 16.64 -5.18 -13.07
CA GLU A 162 17.51 -6.30 -13.39
C GLU A 162 18.71 -6.13 -12.47
N PRO A 163 19.10 -7.16 -11.70
CA PRO A 163 20.32 -7.06 -10.92
C PRO A 163 21.38 -6.68 -11.93
N GLU A 164 21.89 -5.45 -11.87
CA GLU A 164 22.91 -4.98 -12.80
C GLU A 164 23.94 -6.09 -12.86
N ALA A 165 24.04 -6.76 -14.01
CA ALA A 165 25.02 -7.82 -14.20
C ALA A 165 26.31 -7.25 -13.63
N PRO A 166 26.93 -7.89 -12.63
CA PRO A 166 27.95 -7.24 -11.80
C PRO A 166 28.91 -6.60 -12.78
N MET A 167 28.90 -5.27 -12.84
CA MET A 167 29.72 -4.54 -13.80
C MET A 167 31.10 -5.17 -13.66
N PRO A 168 31.71 -5.67 -14.75
CA PRO A 168 32.93 -6.48 -14.64
C PRO A 168 33.85 -5.70 -13.73
N LEU A 169 34.20 -6.29 -12.57
CA LEU A 169 34.86 -5.65 -11.45
C LEU A 169 35.83 -4.61 -12.00
N LYS A 170 35.36 -3.35 -12.07
CA LYS A 170 36.26 -2.28 -12.46
C LYS A 170 37.08 -2.15 -11.22
N PHE A 171 38.31 -2.66 -11.29
CA PHE A 171 39.38 -2.27 -10.41
C PHE A 171 39.60 -0.77 -10.65
N VAL A 172 38.66 0.04 -10.16
CA VAL A 172 38.94 1.41 -9.80
C VAL A 172 39.91 1.21 -8.65
N PRO A 173 41.21 1.54 -8.81
CA PRO A 173 42.08 1.59 -7.65
C PRO A 173 41.32 2.48 -6.67
N LEU A 174 40.97 1.92 -5.51
CA LEU A 174 40.34 2.68 -4.45
C LEU A 174 41.30 3.84 -4.24
N ALA A 175 40.99 5.00 -4.83
CA ALA A 175 41.74 6.23 -4.60
C ALA A 175 41.68 6.30 -3.10
N THR A 176 42.85 6.12 -2.50
CA THR A 176 43.05 5.66 -1.13
C THR A 176 42.10 6.48 -0.28
N HIS A 177 40.89 5.96 -0.05
CA HIS A 177 40.04 6.53 0.95
C HIS A 177 40.82 6.12 2.16
N ALA A 178 41.64 7.06 2.64
CA ALA A 178 42.27 6.97 3.93
C ALA A 178 41.15 6.40 4.81
N PRO A 179 41.33 5.19 5.38
CA PRO A 179 40.30 4.60 6.22
C PRO A 179 39.83 5.74 7.09
N GLU A 180 38.52 6.08 7.07
CA GLU A 180 38.04 7.18 7.90
C GLU A 180 38.61 6.90 9.27
N THR A 181 39.63 7.67 9.61
CA THR A 181 40.39 7.43 10.82
C THR A 181 39.40 7.94 11.82
N PHE A 182 38.59 7.05 12.38
CA PHE A 182 38.01 7.27 13.69
C PHE A 182 39.20 7.75 14.50
N GLU A 183 39.24 9.05 14.78
CA GLU A 183 40.34 9.62 15.52
C GLU A 183 40.41 8.81 16.82
N ALA A 184 41.60 8.54 17.36
CA ALA A 184 41.73 7.70 18.55
C ALA A 184 40.79 8.14 19.70
N VAL A 185 40.40 9.42 19.67
CA VAL A 185 39.38 10.06 20.51
C VAL A 185 38.00 9.38 20.38
N ASP A 186 37.51 9.08 19.19
CA ASP A 186 36.17 8.47 18.97
C ASP A 186 36.08 7.04 19.50
N ALA A 187 37.14 6.24 19.30
CA ALA A 187 37.21 4.89 19.82
C ALA A 187 37.28 4.87 21.36
N VAL A 188 38.02 5.81 21.94
CA VAL A 188 38.12 5.97 23.40
C VAL A 188 36.80 6.45 23.99
N ILE A 189 36.10 7.39 23.33
CA ILE A 189 34.79 7.86 23.76
C ILE A 189 33.78 6.70 23.76
N LEU A 190 33.71 5.92 22.68
CA LEU A 190 32.81 4.76 22.59
C LEU A 190 33.11 3.73 23.68
N TYR A 191 34.39 3.47 23.96
CA TYR A 191 34.81 2.57 25.03
C TYR A 191 34.40 3.07 26.43
N ILE A 192 34.64 4.35 26.72
CA ILE A 192 34.24 4.98 27.99
C ILE A 192 32.72 4.96 28.16
N CYS A 193 31.97 5.31 27.11
CA CYS A 193 30.50 5.24 27.12
C CYS A 193 30.00 3.81 27.36
N GLY A 194 30.65 2.81 26.74
CA GLY A 194 30.32 1.39 26.95
C GLY A 194 30.55 0.94 28.40
N LEU A 195 31.68 1.31 29.01
CA LEU A 195 31.95 1.01 30.42
C LEU A 195 30.97 1.71 31.35
N TYR A 196 30.60 2.96 31.05
CA TYR A 196 29.63 3.70 31.85
C TYR A 196 28.25 3.05 31.80
N ALA A 197 27.77 2.68 30.60
CA ALA A 197 26.51 1.97 30.42
C ALA A 197 26.48 0.64 31.18
N LEU A 198 27.58 -0.14 31.13
CA LEU A 198 27.71 -1.39 31.86
C LEU A 198 27.63 -1.17 33.38
N SER A 199 28.32 -0.15 33.89
CA SER A 199 28.31 0.15 35.34
C SER A 199 26.93 0.56 35.85
N VAL A 200 26.19 1.37 35.08
CA VAL A 200 24.81 1.76 35.41
C VAL A 200 23.89 0.55 35.41
N TRP A 201 24.03 -0.34 34.43
CA TRP A 201 23.24 -1.57 34.37
C TRP A 201 23.54 -2.51 35.56
N MET A 202 24.80 -2.67 35.93
CA MET A 202 25.19 -3.42 37.13
C MET A 202 24.64 -2.80 38.42
N ALA A 203 24.67 -1.48 38.54
CA ALA A 203 24.10 -0.80 39.70
C ALA A 203 22.58 -1.03 39.79
N ALA A 204 21.86 -0.86 38.67
CA ALA A 204 20.41 -1.06 38.63
C ALA A 204 20.00 -2.50 39.00
N THR A 205 20.71 -3.49 38.46
CA THR A 205 20.47 -4.91 38.78
C THR A 205 20.77 -5.23 40.25
N TYR A 206 21.83 -4.65 40.82
CA TYR A 206 22.14 -4.78 42.23
C TYR A 206 21.06 -4.17 43.14
N PHE A 207 20.58 -2.97 42.80
CA PHE A 207 19.49 -2.32 43.54
C PHE A 207 18.19 -3.13 43.53
N GLU A 208 17.81 -3.69 42.38
CA GLU A 208 16.63 -4.54 42.31
C GLU A 208 16.81 -5.81 43.16
N GLY A 209 18.02 -6.39 43.17
CA GLY A 209 18.35 -7.51 44.04
C GLY A 209 18.24 -7.18 45.53
N LEU A 210 18.71 -6.02 45.97
CA LEU A 210 18.54 -5.55 47.35
C LEU A 210 17.07 -5.34 47.71
N LYS A 211 16.30 -4.74 46.80
CA LYS A 211 14.85 -4.55 46.96
C LYS A 211 14.13 -5.89 47.15
N GLN A 212 14.43 -6.90 46.32
CA GLN A 212 13.86 -8.24 46.47
C GLN A 212 14.20 -8.88 47.83
N ARG A 213 15.45 -8.74 48.30
CA ARG A 213 15.86 -9.24 49.62
C ARG A 213 15.16 -8.51 50.76
N ALA A 214 14.99 -7.19 50.67
CA ALA A 214 14.25 -6.40 51.66
C ALA A 214 12.76 -6.81 51.70
N MET A 215 12.16 -7.06 50.54
CA MET A 215 10.78 -7.54 50.44
C MET A 215 10.62 -8.94 51.07
N ASN A 216 11.62 -9.81 50.92
CA ASN A 216 11.58 -11.19 51.44
C ASN A 216 12.15 -11.32 52.87
N ALA A 217 12.55 -10.23 53.51
CA ALA A 217 13.13 -10.26 54.85
C ALA A 217 12.08 -10.66 55.90
N SER A 218 12.52 -11.33 56.97
CA SER A 218 11.63 -11.81 58.04
C SER A 218 10.83 -10.70 58.73
N TRP A 219 11.39 -9.51 58.84
CA TRP A 219 10.73 -8.32 59.40
C TRP A 219 9.65 -7.74 58.47
N ASN A 220 9.72 -8.01 57.16
CA ASN A 220 8.74 -7.53 56.19
C ASN A 220 7.52 -8.47 56.01
N ARG A 221 7.37 -9.49 56.86
CA ARG A 221 6.17 -10.36 56.88
C ARG A 221 4.86 -9.59 57.10
N LEU A 222 4.94 -8.40 57.72
CA LEU A 222 3.82 -7.50 57.96
C LEU A 222 3.58 -6.48 56.83
N GLY A 223 4.32 -6.57 55.72
CA GLY A 223 4.17 -5.65 54.57
C GLY A 223 4.70 -4.23 54.81
N LEU A 224 5.58 -4.04 55.79
CA LEU A 224 6.12 -2.76 56.24
C LEU A 224 7.08 -2.07 55.23
N TYR A 225 7.52 -2.78 54.20
CA TYR A 225 8.43 -2.26 53.18
C TYR A 225 7.84 -1.07 52.40
N LEU A 226 6.58 -1.15 51.98
CA LEU A 226 5.89 -0.09 51.24
C LEU A 226 5.78 1.23 52.03
N PRO A 227 5.29 1.25 53.28
CA PRO A 227 5.22 2.48 54.07
C PRO A 227 6.61 3.04 54.43
N LEU A 228 7.59 2.17 54.72
CA LEU A 228 8.97 2.61 54.98
C LEU A 228 9.58 3.28 53.74
N LYS A 229 9.38 2.68 52.57
CA LYS A 229 9.83 3.23 51.29
C LYS A 229 9.21 4.61 51.05
N ALA A 230 7.91 4.76 51.26
CA ALA A 230 7.23 6.03 51.09
C ALA A 230 7.77 7.12 52.04
N MET A 231 8.04 6.78 53.30
CA MET A 231 8.67 7.70 54.25
C MET A 231 10.05 8.17 53.78
N LEU A 232 10.89 7.25 53.30
CA LEU A 232 12.23 7.57 52.81
C LEU A 232 12.19 8.44 51.55
N GLU A 233 11.26 8.18 50.63
CA GLU A 233 11.06 9.01 49.42
C GLU A 233 10.65 10.44 49.79
N ILE A 234 9.72 10.61 50.76
CA ILE A 234 9.31 11.92 51.26
C ILE A 234 10.50 12.65 51.90
N GLN A 235 11.33 11.95 52.69
CA GLN A 235 12.53 12.54 53.29
C GLN A 235 13.57 12.96 52.24
N ALA A 236 13.81 12.13 51.23
CA ALA A 236 14.74 12.44 50.14
C ALA A 236 14.28 13.67 49.35
N GLU A 237 12.97 13.76 49.07
CA GLU A 237 12.40 14.90 48.37
C GLU A 237 12.48 16.19 49.21
N ALA A 238 12.27 16.09 50.52
CA ALA A 238 12.43 17.21 51.44
C ALA A 238 13.88 17.73 51.47
N ILE A 239 14.87 16.83 51.49
CA ILE A 239 16.30 17.19 51.45
C ILE A 239 16.67 17.86 50.12
N LEU A 240 16.19 17.32 48.99
CA LEU A 240 16.41 17.92 47.66
C LEU A 240 15.82 19.32 47.56
N ARG A 241 14.59 19.53 48.09
CA ARG A 241 13.96 20.85 48.14
C ARG A 241 14.75 21.83 49.01
N ALA A 242 15.27 21.37 50.15
CA ALA A 242 16.13 22.18 51.02
C ALA A 242 17.44 22.58 50.33
N GLN A 243 18.14 21.64 49.68
CA GLN A 243 19.37 21.94 48.92
C GLN A 243 19.13 22.96 47.80
N LYS A 244 18.02 22.83 47.06
CA LYS A 244 17.66 23.77 45.98
C LYS A 244 17.31 25.17 46.50
N SER A 245 16.84 25.29 47.74
CA SER A 245 16.59 26.58 48.39
C SER A 245 17.87 27.26 48.93
N LEU A 246 18.92 26.49 49.17
CA LEU A 246 20.23 26.94 49.67
C LEU A 246 21.20 27.35 48.55
N SER A 247 20.88 27.04 47.28
CA SER A 247 21.71 27.37 46.10
C SER A 247 21.30 28.68 45.41
N PHE A 248 20.74 29.65 46.14
CA PHE A 248 20.48 31.03 45.69
C PHE A 248 21.50 31.99 46.27
#